data_AF-I3NC62-F1
#
_entry.id   AF-I3NC62-F1
#
_cell.length_a   1.000
_cell.length_b   1.000
_cell.length_c   1.000
_cell.angle_alpha   90.00
_cell.angle_beta   90.00
_cell.angle_gamma   90.00
#
_symmetry.space_group_name_H-M   'P 1'
#
loop_
_entity.id
_entity.type
_entity.pdbx_description
1 polymer ?
#
loop_
_entity_poly.entity_id
_entity_poly.type
_entity_poly.pdbx_seq_one_letter_code
_entity_poly.pdbx_strand_id
1 'polypeptide(L)'
;MVLLEADAQPSRVLGTQRALPGRPPVPSTARTQVLWGVCLTGHSTSSGLPSCPGEPWAASAPCRPHATFPTGEHLRICPQGYTCCTSEMEENLANRSRTELETALRDSSRALQATLATQLHGIDGHFQSLLNESERTLQEAFPDAFGGLYTQNARAFRDLYAELRLYYRGANLHLEETLAEFWARLLERLFRQLHPQLLLPDDYLDCLGKQAEALRPFGESPRELRLRATRAFVAARSFVQGLGVASDVVRKVAQVPLGPECSRAVMKLVYCAHCLGVPGARPCPDYCRNVLKGCLANQADLDAEWRNLLDSMVLVTDKFWGPSGAESVIGSVHMWLAEAISALQDNKDTLTAKV
;
A
#
# COMPACT_ATOMS: atom_id res chain seq x y z
N MET A 1 -24.95 -5.68 11.42
CA MET A 1 -25.86 -5.70 10.26
C MET A 1 -26.52 -4.33 10.20
N VAL A 2 -25.91 -3.39 9.48
CA VAL A 2 -26.52 -2.12 9.10
C VAL A 2 -26.05 -1.87 7.67
N LEU A 3 -26.98 -2.03 6.74
CA LEU A 3 -26.90 -1.61 5.35
C LEU A 3 -27.17 -0.11 5.31
N LEU A 4 -26.34 0.65 4.58
CA LEU A 4 -26.70 1.96 4.04
C LEU A 4 -26.47 1.89 2.54
N GLU A 5 -27.51 1.44 1.83
CA GLU A 5 -27.72 1.75 0.41
C GLU A 5 -28.37 3.13 0.36
N ALA A 6 -27.74 4.06 -0.36
CA ALA A 6 -28.37 5.30 -0.78
C ALA A 6 -28.47 5.25 -2.30
N ASP A 7 -29.68 4.95 -2.78
CA ASP A 7 -30.09 5.11 -4.17
C ASP A 7 -30.14 6.60 -4.51
N ALA A 8 -29.48 6.99 -5.61
CA ALA A 8 -29.68 8.29 -6.24
C ALA A 8 -29.75 8.09 -7.76
N GLN A 9 -30.97 8.16 -8.30
CA GLN A 9 -31.23 8.17 -9.73
C GLN A 9 -31.12 9.62 -10.29
N PRO A 10 -30.62 9.84 -11.52
CA PRO A 10 -30.24 11.16 -11.99
C PRO A 10 -31.37 11.88 -12.73
N SER A 11 -31.53 13.18 -12.45
CA SER A 11 -32.21 14.14 -13.32
C SER A 11 -31.17 14.83 -14.21
N ARG A 12 -31.48 14.92 -15.52
CA ARG A 12 -30.67 15.59 -16.57
C ARG A 12 -30.52 17.09 -16.33
N VAL A 13 -29.30 17.62 -16.41
CA VAL A 13 -28.99 18.95 -16.98
C VAL A 13 -27.59 18.94 -17.62
N LEU A 14 -27.48 19.52 -18.82
CA LEU A 14 -26.28 19.71 -19.64
C LEU A 14 -25.19 20.54 -18.95
N GLY A 15 -23.92 20.17 -19.15
CA GLY A 15 -22.78 21.05 -18.87
C GLY A 15 -21.44 20.32 -18.90
N THR A 16 -20.61 20.62 -19.90
CA THR A 16 -19.22 20.17 -20.09
C THR A 16 -18.31 20.40 -18.87
N GLN A 17 -17.64 19.36 -18.36
CA GLN A 17 -16.34 19.46 -17.65
C GLN A 17 -15.67 18.10 -17.36
N ARG A 18 -14.36 18.06 -17.65
CA ARG A 18 -13.25 17.17 -17.27
C ARG A 18 -13.55 15.84 -16.53
N ALA A 19 -12.95 14.78 -17.07
CA ALA A 19 -12.84 13.45 -16.46
C ALA A 19 -12.16 13.51 -15.07
N LEU A 20 -12.91 13.12 -14.04
CA LEU A 20 -12.44 12.82 -12.69
C LEU A 20 -11.77 11.42 -12.69
N PRO A 21 -10.61 11.22 -12.03
CA PRO A 21 -10.19 9.88 -11.66
C PRO A 21 -11.07 9.40 -10.50
N GLY A 22 -11.79 8.30 -10.73
CA GLY A 22 -12.73 7.74 -9.76
C GLY A 22 -12.08 7.40 -8.42
N ARG A 23 -12.84 7.60 -7.33
CA ARG A 23 -12.52 7.07 -6.00
C ARG A 23 -12.09 5.60 -6.12
N PRO A 24 -10.98 5.18 -5.49
CA PRO A 24 -10.64 3.77 -5.43
C PRO A 24 -11.73 3.01 -4.65
N PRO A 25 -12.20 1.85 -5.13
CA PRO A 25 -13.18 1.05 -4.40
C PRO A 25 -12.57 0.57 -3.08
N VAL A 26 -13.25 0.86 -1.97
CA VAL A 26 -12.92 0.33 -0.64
C VAL A 26 -13.04 -1.20 -0.70
N PRO A 27 -12.00 -1.98 -0.34
CA PRO A 27 -12.01 -3.44 -0.48
C PRO A 27 -12.78 -4.09 0.69
N SER A 28 -14.09 -3.88 0.73
CA SER A 28 -15.00 -4.59 1.67
C SER A 28 -15.49 -5.93 1.12
N THR A 29 -15.16 -6.25 -0.14
CA THR A 29 -15.61 -7.44 -0.89
C THR A 29 -14.67 -8.63 -0.83
N ALA A 30 -13.42 -8.46 -0.38
CA ALA A 30 -12.42 -9.54 -0.37
C ALA A 30 -12.82 -10.70 0.57
N ARG A 31 -13.40 -10.40 1.74
CA ARG A 31 -13.85 -11.42 2.72
C ARG A 31 -14.94 -12.32 2.14
N THR A 32 -15.82 -11.76 1.31
CA THR A 32 -16.94 -12.47 0.68
C THR A 32 -16.49 -13.22 -0.56
N GLN A 33 -15.57 -12.65 -1.36
CA GLN A 33 -15.05 -13.27 -2.59
C GLN A 33 -14.18 -14.50 -2.34
N VAL A 34 -13.36 -14.53 -1.29
CA VAL A 34 -12.51 -15.71 -0.98
C VAL A 34 -13.36 -16.89 -0.50
N LEU A 35 -14.33 -16.63 0.38
CA LEU A 35 -15.27 -17.65 0.86
C LEU A 35 -16.23 -18.10 -0.26
N TRP A 36 -16.68 -17.19 -1.13
CA TRP A 36 -17.50 -17.54 -2.29
C TRP A 36 -16.70 -18.33 -3.34
N GLY A 37 -15.43 -18.01 -3.58
CA GLY A 37 -14.56 -18.78 -4.48
C GLY A 37 -14.39 -20.22 -4.01
N VAL A 38 -14.01 -20.45 -2.76
CA VAL A 38 -13.80 -21.83 -2.25
C VAL A 38 -15.12 -22.62 -2.16
N CYS A 39 -16.26 -21.96 -1.87
CA CYS A 39 -17.55 -22.64 -1.74
C CYS A 39 -18.36 -22.77 -3.05
N LEU A 40 -18.14 -21.91 -4.05
CA LEU A 40 -18.89 -21.90 -5.33
C LEU A 40 -18.00 -22.24 -6.52
N THR A 41 -16.72 -21.85 -6.50
CA THR A 41 -15.70 -22.37 -7.41
C THR A 41 -15.05 -23.61 -6.79
N GLY A 42 -15.88 -24.64 -6.56
CA GLY A 42 -15.42 -25.92 -7.09
C GLY A 42 -15.24 -25.66 -8.58
N HIS A 43 -14.05 -25.26 -9.01
CA HIS A 43 -13.69 -25.18 -10.41
C HIS A 43 -13.92 -26.59 -10.96
N SER A 44 -15.13 -26.80 -11.47
CA SER A 44 -15.35 -27.68 -12.59
C SER A 44 -14.53 -27.09 -13.73
N THR A 45 -13.23 -27.40 -13.76
CA THR A 45 -12.66 -27.88 -15.02
C THR A 45 -13.39 -29.17 -15.34
N SER A 46 -14.64 -29.04 -15.79
CA SER A 46 -15.45 -30.10 -16.39
C SER A 46 -15.11 -30.26 -17.87
N SER A 47 -13.92 -29.84 -18.28
CA SER A 47 -13.22 -30.40 -19.45
C SER A 47 -12.18 -31.38 -18.93
N GLY A 48 -12.64 -32.55 -18.50
CA GLY A 48 -11.78 -33.62 -17.96
C GLY A 48 -12.01 -33.95 -16.48
N LEU A 49 -13.27 -34.01 -16.02
CA LEU A 49 -13.55 -34.97 -14.95
C LEU A 49 -13.63 -36.33 -15.64
N PRO A 50 -12.80 -37.32 -15.25
CA PRO A 50 -13.10 -38.68 -15.60
C PRO A 50 -14.47 -38.94 -14.97
N SER A 51 -15.48 -39.16 -15.80
CA SER A 51 -16.36 -40.28 -15.53
C SER A 51 -15.48 -41.43 -15.01
N CYS A 52 -15.93 -42.25 -14.07
CA CYS A 52 -15.33 -43.58 -13.97
C CYS A 52 -15.64 -44.27 -15.31
N PRO A 53 -14.91 -43.95 -16.40
CA PRO A 53 -13.56 -44.37 -16.70
C PRO A 53 -12.51 -43.26 -16.98
N GLY A 54 -11.26 -43.48 -16.50
CA GLY A 54 -10.06 -43.13 -17.26
C GLY A 54 -8.97 -42.28 -16.60
N GLU A 55 -8.40 -42.65 -15.46
CA GLU A 55 -6.99 -42.32 -15.13
C GLU A 55 -6.36 -43.44 -14.25
N PRO A 56 -5.06 -43.75 -14.40
CA PRO A 56 -4.50 -45.08 -14.07
C PRO A 56 -4.38 -45.41 -12.58
N TRP A 57 -4.55 -44.44 -11.68
CA TRP A 57 -4.56 -44.66 -10.23
C TRP A 57 -5.97 -44.91 -9.68
N ALA A 58 -7.01 -44.67 -10.49
CA ALA A 58 -8.37 -45.17 -10.24
C ALA A 58 -8.55 -46.64 -10.68
N ALA A 59 -7.46 -47.32 -11.04
CA ALA A 59 -7.46 -48.70 -11.53
C ALA A 59 -7.45 -49.77 -10.43
N SER A 60 -7.53 -49.41 -9.14
CA SER A 60 -7.82 -50.34 -8.06
C SER A 60 -9.30 -50.25 -7.67
N ALA A 61 -10.12 -50.87 -8.53
CA ALA A 61 -11.54 -51.19 -8.38
C ALA A 61 -12.54 -50.00 -8.43
N PRO A 62 -13.39 -49.92 -9.49
CA PRO A 62 -14.62 -49.15 -9.41
C PRO A 62 -15.48 -49.70 -8.27
N CYS A 63 -16.21 -48.85 -7.56
CA CYS A 63 -17.36 -49.30 -6.76
C CYS A 63 -18.33 -50.00 -7.69
N ARG A 64 -18.15 -51.31 -7.85
CA ARG A 64 -19.01 -52.17 -8.65
C ARG A 64 -20.36 -52.21 -7.95
N PRO A 65 -21.49 -52.10 -8.68
CA PRO A 65 -22.83 -52.24 -8.11
C PRO A 65 -23.11 -53.63 -7.48
N HIS A 66 -22.14 -54.55 -7.53
CA HIS A 66 -22.19 -55.89 -6.92
C HIS A 66 -21.09 -56.14 -5.85
N ALA A 67 -20.33 -55.12 -5.45
CA ALA A 67 -19.37 -55.27 -4.35
C ALA A 67 -20.09 -55.05 -3.02
N THR A 68 -20.02 -56.03 -2.12
CA THR A 68 -20.38 -55.87 -0.70
C THR A 68 -19.71 -54.61 -0.17
N PHE A 69 -20.49 -53.60 0.20
CA PHE A 69 -19.95 -52.40 0.83
C PHE A 69 -19.24 -52.81 2.12
N PRO A 70 -17.91 -52.63 2.23
CA PRO A 70 -17.23 -52.90 3.48
C PRO A 70 -17.76 -51.94 4.57
N THR A 71 -17.85 -52.45 5.79
CA THR A 71 -18.15 -51.63 6.96
C THR A 71 -17.02 -50.62 7.14
N GLY A 72 -17.34 -49.32 7.16
CA GLY A 72 -16.37 -48.23 7.26
C GLY A 72 -15.82 -48.01 8.67
N GLU A 73 -15.57 -49.08 9.44
CA GLU A 73 -15.02 -49.02 10.80
C GLU A 73 -13.59 -48.44 10.82
N HIS A 74 -12.86 -48.57 9.70
CA HIS A 74 -11.51 -48.04 9.53
C HIS A 74 -11.44 -46.53 9.27
N LEU A 75 -12.58 -45.86 9.03
CA LEU A 75 -12.63 -44.43 8.71
C LEU A 75 -12.32 -43.58 9.95
N ARG A 76 -11.41 -42.61 9.80
CA ARG A 76 -10.97 -41.71 10.86
C ARG A 76 -11.58 -40.31 10.77
N ILE A 77 -12.03 -39.91 9.58
CA ILE A 77 -12.52 -38.56 9.31
C ILE A 77 -13.98 -38.59 8.84
N CYS A 78 -14.29 -39.45 7.87
CA CYS A 78 -15.63 -39.61 7.36
C CYS A 78 -16.54 -40.33 8.37
N PRO A 79 -17.86 -40.03 8.37
CA PRO A 79 -18.81 -40.76 9.21
C PRO A 79 -18.73 -42.26 8.94
N GLN A 80 -18.72 -43.07 10.02
CA GLN A 80 -18.70 -44.52 9.92
C GLN A 80 -20.03 -45.02 9.32
N GLY A 81 -19.92 -45.88 8.32
CA GLY A 81 -21.05 -46.42 7.56
C GLY A 81 -20.56 -47.22 6.36
N TYR A 82 -21.45 -47.57 5.45
CA TYR A 82 -21.05 -48.17 4.17
C TYR A 82 -20.23 -47.16 3.35
N THR A 83 -19.04 -47.58 2.91
CA THR A 83 -18.08 -46.68 2.26
C THR A 83 -17.42 -47.30 1.04
N CYS A 84 -17.10 -46.44 0.08
CA CYS A 84 -16.28 -46.73 -1.10
C CYS A 84 -14.77 -46.49 -0.85
N CYS A 85 -14.39 -45.91 0.29
CA CYS A 85 -13.01 -45.51 0.59
C CYS A 85 -12.32 -46.48 1.56
N THR A 86 -11.07 -46.85 1.27
CA THR A 86 -10.13 -47.47 2.22
C THR A 86 -9.46 -46.41 3.10
N SER A 87 -8.73 -46.83 4.14
CA SER A 87 -7.96 -45.90 4.99
C SER A 87 -6.91 -45.11 4.19
N GLU A 88 -6.26 -45.74 3.22
CA GLU A 88 -5.27 -45.10 2.35
C GLU A 88 -5.94 -44.08 1.41
N MET A 89 -7.11 -44.43 0.86
CA MET A 89 -7.90 -43.49 0.05
C MET A 89 -8.35 -42.28 0.87
N GLU A 90 -8.79 -42.48 2.12
CA GLU A 90 -9.19 -41.39 3.02
C GLU A 90 -8.03 -40.44 3.31
N GLU A 91 -6.82 -40.97 3.56
CA GLU A 91 -5.61 -40.17 3.79
C GLU A 91 -5.20 -39.37 2.54
N ASN A 92 -5.21 -40.00 1.37
CA ASN A 92 -4.87 -39.35 0.10
C ASN A 92 -5.86 -38.23 -0.24
N LEU A 93 -7.16 -38.46 -0.05
CA LEU A 93 -8.19 -37.44 -0.26
C LEU A 93 -8.09 -36.30 0.77
N ALA A 94 -7.71 -36.61 2.01
CA ALA A 94 -7.48 -35.58 3.02
C ALA A 94 -6.31 -34.65 2.63
N ASN A 95 -5.18 -35.23 2.19
CA ASN A 95 -4.03 -34.47 1.69
C ASN A 95 -4.37 -33.64 0.45
N ARG A 96 -5.17 -34.19 -0.46
CA ARG A 96 -5.64 -33.48 -1.65
C ARG A 96 -6.50 -32.27 -1.28
N SER A 97 -7.52 -32.45 -0.44
CA SER A 97 -8.42 -31.37 -0.03
C SER A 97 -7.68 -30.24 0.70
N ARG A 98 -6.70 -30.59 1.51
CA ARG A 98 -5.80 -29.63 2.16
C ARG A 98 -5.01 -28.84 1.12
N THR A 99 -4.38 -29.51 0.16
CA THR A 99 -3.56 -28.87 -0.88
C THR A 99 -4.40 -27.95 -1.76
N GLU A 100 -5.63 -28.35 -2.09
CA GLU A 100 -6.58 -27.53 -2.85
C GLU A 100 -6.95 -26.25 -2.09
N LEU A 101 -7.28 -26.36 -0.80
CA LEU A 101 -7.57 -25.19 0.04
C LEU A 101 -6.35 -24.27 0.20
N GLU A 102 -5.17 -24.84 0.48
CA GLU A 102 -3.94 -24.06 0.58
C GLU A 102 -3.63 -23.33 -0.73
N THR A 103 -3.86 -23.96 -1.88
CA THR A 103 -3.66 -23.34 -3.19
C THR A 103 -4.63 -22.18 -3.41
N ALA A 104 -5.92 -22.36 -3.13
CA ALA A 104 -6.91 -21.29 -3.24
C ALA A 104 -6.59 -20.09 -2.32
N LEU A 105 -6.13 -20.36 -1.09
CA LEU A 105 -5.71 -19.30 -0.15
C LEU A 105 -4.46 -18.56 -0.65
N ARG A 106 -3.47 -19.28 -1.17
CA ARG A 106 -2.27 -18.67 -1.77
C ARG A 106 -2.61 -17.81 -2.97
N ASP A 107 -3.51 -18.27 -3.84
CA ASP A 107 -3.88 -17.52 -5.06
C ASP A 107 -4.63 -16.23 -4.71
N SER A 108 -5.56 -16.30 -3.75
CA SER A 108 -6.20 -15.09 -3.21
C SER A 108 -5.19 -14.12 -2.60
N SER A 109 -4.24 -14.63 -1.81
CA SER A 109 -3.20 -13.80 -1.23
C SER A 109 -2.29 -13.17 -2.30
N ARG A 110 -1.94 -13.91 -3.35
CA ARG A 110 -1.12 -13.40 -4.46
C ARG A 110 -1.84 -12.27 -5.20
N ALA A 111 -3.14 -12.41 -5.44
CA ALA A 111 -3.94 -11.35 -6.07
C ALA A 111 -3.96 -10.06 -5.22
N LEU A 112 -4.12 -10.20 -3.90
CA LEU A 112 -4.07 -9.06 -2.98
C LEU A 112 -2.68 -8.42 -2.92
N GLN A 113 -1.62 -9.22 -2.82
CA GLN A 113 -0.23 -8.75 -2.85
C GLN A 113 0.09 -8.02 -4.15
N ALA A 114 -0.32 -8.55 -5.30
CA ALA A 114 -0.10 -7.91 -6.59
C ALA A 114 -0.77 -6.53 -6.63
N THR A 115 -1.99 -6.42 -6.14
CA THR A 115 -2.72 -5.15 -6.07
C THR A 115 -2.00 -4.15 -5.16
N LEU A 116 -1.61 -4.55 -3.95
CA LEU A 116 -0.88 -3.69 -3.01
C LEU A 116 0.48 -3.27 -3.58
N ALA A 117 1.20 -4.17 -4.24
CA ALA A 117 2.48 -3.89 -4.87
C ALA A 117 2.36 -2.89 -6.02
N THR A 118 1.33 -3.02 -6.87
CA THR A 118 1.05 -2.06 -7.94
C THR A 118 0.71 -0.69 -7.38
N GLN A 119 -0.13 -0.61 -6.34
CA GLN A 119 -0.45 0.67 -5.68
C GLN A 119 0.80 1.29 -5.04
N LEU A 120 1.62 0.48 -4.37
CA LEU A 120 2.86 0.92 -3.74
C LEU A 120 3.81 1.52 -4.78
N HIS A 121 4.12 0.79 -5.86
CA HIS A 121 5.03 1.26 -6.90
C HIS A 121 4.48 2.48 -7.65
N GLY A 122 3.17 2.50 -7.93
CA GLY A 122 2.55 3.62 -8.62
C GLY A 122 2.64 4.92 -7.83
N ILE A 123 2.30 4.87 -6.53
CA ILE A 123 2.27 6.06 -5.67
C ILE A 123 3.70 6.47 -5.29
N ASP A 124 4.57 5.52 -5.01
CA ASP A 124 5.99 5.81 -4.74
C ASP A 124 6.67 6.46 -5.95
N GLY A 125 6.46 5.90 -7.15
CA GLY A 125 6.96 6.46 -8.39
C GLY A 125 6.42 7.87 -8.67
N HIS A 126 5.15 8.12 -8.35
CA HIS A 126 4.55 9.44 -8.52
C HIS A 126 5.21 10.51 -7.65
N PHE A 127 5.37 10.28 -6.34
CA PHE A 127 6.01 11.26 -5.45
C PHE A 127 7.48 11.48 -5.76
N GLN A 128 8.21 10.43 -6.14
CA GLN A 128 9.59 10.57 -6.61
C GLN A 128 9.66 11.39 -7.91
N SER A 129 8.72 11.18 -8.84
CA SER A 129 8.64 11.97 -10.07
C SER A 129 8.37 13.44 -9.78
N LEU A 130 7.46 13.76 -8.85
CA LEU A 130 7.18 15.14 -8.46
C LEU A 130 8.41 15.86 -7.92
N LEU A 131 9.18 15.20 -7.05
CA LEU A 131 10.45 15.74 -6.52
C LEU A 131 11.46 16.00 -7.63
N ASN A 132 11.63 15.02 -8.53
CA ASN A 132 12.60 15.12 -9.61
C ASN A 132 12.19 16.18 -10.64
N GLU A 133 10.90 16.34 -10.90
CA GLU A 133 10.39 17.41 -11.76
C GLU A 133 10.64 18.77 -11.13
N SER A 134 10.31 18.93 -9.83
CA SER A 134 10.56 20.18 -9.11
C SER A 134 12.05 20.58 -9.13
N GLU A 135 12.95 19.61 -8.94
CA GLU A 135 14.39 19.86 -9.04
C GLU A 135 14.81 20.24 -10.46
N ARG A 136 14.28 19.55 -11.48
CA ARG A 136 14.59 19.86 -12.89
C ARG A 136 14.14 21.26 -13.27
N THR A 137 12.90 21.62 -12.91
CA THR A 137 12.36 22.97 -13.12
C THR A 137 13.23 24.02 -12.43
N LEU A 138 13.71 23.74 -11.21
CA LEU A 138 14.66 24.63 -10.53
C LEU A 138 15.96 24.78 -11.32
N GLN A 139 16.55 23.68 -11.78
CA GLN A 139 17.81 23.69 -12.53
C GLN A 139 17.71 24.43 -13.86
N GLU A 140 16.56 24.37 -14.52
CA GLU A 140 16.29 25.04 -15.79
C GLU A 140 15.96 26.52 -15.62
N ALA A 141 15.12 26.89 -14.65
CA ALA A 141 14.61 28.25 -14.53
C ALA A 141 15.52 29.20 -13.71
N PHE A 142 16.25 28.68 -12.70
CA PHE A 142 17.00 29.52 -11.77
C PHE A 142 18.25 30.20 -12.38
N PRO A 143 18.97 29.61 -13.35
CA PRO A 143 20.06 30.31 -14.04
C PRO A 143 19.59 31.61 -14.69
N ASP A 144 18.43 31.60 -15.34
CA ASP A 144 17.89 32.76 -16.03
C ASP A 144 17.31 33.79 -15.05
N ALA A 145 16.65 33.33 -13.99
CA ALA A 145 16.03 34.21 -13.00
C ALA A 145 17.03 34.86 -12.02
N PHE A 146 18.04 34.12 -11.55
CA PHE A 146 18.92 34.55 -10.46
C PHE A 146 20.42 34.60 -10.83
N GLY A 147 20.79 34.13 -12.02
CA GLY A 147 22.15 34.22 -12.54
C GLY A 147 23.22 33.65 -11.60
N GLY A 148 24.17 34.51 -11.22
CA GLY A 148 25.29 34.16 -10.34
C GLY A 148 24.88 33.67 -8.95
N LEU A 149 23.76 34.17 -8.40
CA LEU A 149 23.27 33.79 -7.06
C LEU A 149 22.90 32.31 -7.00
N TYR A 150 22.32 31.78 -8.08
CA TYR A 150 22.00 30.36 -8.20
C TYR A 150 23.22 29.55 -8.64
N THR A 151 23.85 29.90 -9.76
CA THR A 151 24.88 29.06 -10.40
C THR A 151 26.07 28.74 -9.49
N GLN A 152 26.47 29.68 -8.62
CA GLN A 152 27.54 29.48 -7.64
C GLN A 152 27.09 28.67 -6.40
N ASN A 153 25.78 28.59 -6.14
CA ASN A 153 25.19 27.89 -5.01
C ASN A 153 24.39 26.63 -5.41
N ALA A 154 24.42 26.24 -6.69
CA ALA A 154 23.62 25.14 -7.23
C ALA A 154 23.79 23.82 -6.44
N ARG A 155 25.00 23.58 -5.92
CA ARG A 155 25.28 22.44 -5.05
C ARG A 155 24.40 22.41 -3.79
N ALA A 156 24.17 23.55 -3.13
CA ALA A 156 23.35 23.60 -1.93
C ALA A 156 21.89 23.19 -2.21
N PHE A 157 21.34 23.61 -3.34
CA PHE A 157 20.00 23.22 -3.77
C PHE A 157 19.91 21.72 -4.11
N ARG A 158 20.87 21.20 -4.89
CA ARG A 158 20.91 19.76 -5.21
C ARG A 158 21.06 18.90 -3.95
N ASP A 159 21.91 19.32 -3.02
CA ASP A 159 22.12 18.60 -1.76
C ASP A 159 20.83 18.66 -0.90
N LEU A 160 20.10 19.79 -0.87
CA LEU A 160 18.75 19.86 -0.26
C LEU A 160 17.77 18.86 -0.88
N TYR A 161 17.65 18.78 -2.21
CA TYR A 161 16.78 17.79 -2.86
C TYR A 161 17.21 16.35 -2.56
N ALA A 162 18.52 16.09 -2.41
CA ALA A 162 19.00 14.78 -1.98
C ALA A 162 18.53 14.44 -0.57
N GLU A 163 18.61 15.38 0.38
CA GLU A 163 18.08 15.20 1.73
C GLU A 163 16.56 15.01 1.75
N LEU A 164 15.80 15.75 0.93
CA LEU A 164 14.35 15.57 0.78
C LEU A 164 14.01 14.15 0.28
N ARG A 165 14.76 13.63 -0.70
CA ARG A 165 14.60 12.26 -1.19
C ARG A 165 14.96 11.23 -0.11
N LEU A 166 16.01 11.45 0.68
CA LEU A 166 16.39 10.57 1.79
C LEU A 166 15.32 10.56 2.88
N TYR A 167 14.81 11.73 3.26
CA TYR A 167 13.73 11.87 4.23
C TYR A 167 12.48 11.12 3.77
N TYR A 168 12.07 11.29 2.51
CA TYR A 168 10.94 10.57 1.92
C TYR A 168 11.14 9.05 1.98
N ARG A 169 12.32 8.54 1.62
CA ARG A 169 12.64 7.10 1.59
C ARG A 169 12.66 6.41 2.95
N GLY A 170 12.71 7.16 4.05
CA GLY A 170 12.74 6.53 5.37
C GLY A 170 13.92 6.93 6.25
N ALA A 171 14.88 7.71 5.76
CA ALA A 171 16.05 8.08 6.55
C ALA A 171 15.63 8.79 7.85
N ASN A 172 16.37 8.53 8.94
CA ASN A 172 16.12 9.11 10.24
C ASN A 172 16.69 10.54 10.29
N LEU A 173 16.06 11.44 9.56
CA LEU A 173 16.43 12.85 9.42
C LEU A 173 15.30 13.71 10.01
N HIS A 174 15.67 14.77 10.73
CA HIS A 174 14.72 15.81 11.12
C HIS A 174 14.62 16.85 10.01
N LEU A 175 13.56 16.75 9.19
CA LEU A 175 13.35 17.64 8.05
C LEU A 175 13.38 19.13 8.45
N GLU A 176 12.86 19.47 9.64
CA GLU A 176 12.88 20.85 10.14
C GLU A 176 14.30 21.37 10.37
N GLU A 177 15.19 20.54 10.93
CA GLU A 177 16.60 20.87 11.18
C GLU A 177 17.36 20.99 9.86
N THR A 178 17.15 20.04 8.93
CA THR A 178 17.76 20.08 7.59
C THR A 178 17.38 21.34 6.83
N LEU A 179 16.11 21.75 6.88
CA LEU A 179 15.66 23.00 6.26
C LEU A 179 16.27 24.21 6.95
N ALA A 180 16.32 24.24 8.28
CA ALA A 180 16.92 25.34 9.03
C ALA A 180 18.42 25.52 8.70
N GLU A 181 19.19 24.42 8.65
CA GLU A 181 20.60 24.42 8.29
C GLU A 181 20.81 24.87 6.83
N PHE A 182 19.95 24.42 5.92
CA PHE A 182 19.97 24.88 4.52
C PHE A 182 19.79 26.40 4.43
N TRP A 183 18.77 26.96 5.09
CA TRP A 183 18.48 28.40 5.05
C TRP A 183 19.60 29.23 5.70
N ALA A 184 20.16 28.77 6.82
CA ALA A 184 21.28 29.45 7.47
C ALA A 184 22.50 29.53 6.54
N ARG A 185 22.93 28.39 5.98
CA ARG A 185 24.06 28.34 5.05
C ARG A 185 23.82 29.11 3.76
N LEU A 186 22.59 29.09 3.25
CA LEU A 186 22.22 29.84 2.06
C LEU A 186 22.28 31.35 2.32
N LEU A 187 21.82 31.81 3.49
CA LEU A 187 21.88 33.21 3.88
C LEU A 187 23.33 33.71 3.87
N GLU A 188 24.24 33.01 4.55
CA GLU A 188 25.64 33.42 4.61
C GLU A 188 26.29 33.51 3.23
N ARG A 189 25.98 32.57 2.32
CA ARG A 189 26.56 32.56 0.97
C ARG A 189 25.98 33.66 0.09
N LEU A 190 24.66 33.81 0.09
CA LEU A 190 24.00 34.85 -0.70
C LEU A 190 24.33 36.24 -0.18
N PHE A 191 24.42 36.43 1.14
CA PHE A 191 24.77 37.73 1.72
C PHE A 191 26.21 38.13 1.33
N ARG A 192 27.18 37.21 1.39
CA ARG A 192 28.55 37.45 0.87
C ARG A 192 28.54 37.86 -0.61
N GLN A 193 27.73 37.20 -1.44
CA GLN A 193 27.63 37.52 -2.88
C GLN A 193 26.93 38.84 -3.18
N LEU A 194 25.95 39.25 -2.35
CA LEU A 194 25.26 40.52 -2.50
C LEU A 194 26.13 41.71 -2.08
N HIS A 195 27.16 41.47 -1.24
CA HIS A 195 28.04 42.49 -0.67
C HIS A 195 29.54 42.18 -0.92
N PRO A 196 29.99 42.03 -2.17
CA PRO A 196 31.38 41.67 -2.48
C PRO A 196 32.39 42.73 -2.04
N GLN A 197 31.95 43.98 -1.86
CA GLN A 197 32.80 45.07 -1.35
C GLN A 197 32.97 45.08 0.18
N LEU A 198 32.16 44.33 0.94
CA LEU A 198 32.31 44.23 2.40
C LEU A 198 33.15 43.00 2.77
N LEU A 199 34.18 43.21 3.59
CA LEU A 199 34.83 42.12 4.30
C LEU A 199 33.88 41.65 5.40
N LEU A 200 33.30 40.47 5.21
CA LEU A 200 32.35 39.84 6.13
C LEU A 200 33.07 38.70 6.88
N PRO A 201 33.70 38.98 8.04
CA PRO A 201 34.31 37.93 8.86
C PRO A 201 33.24 36.98 9.41
N ASP A 202 33.63 35.76 9.74
CA ASP A 202 32.70 34.71 10.18
C ASP A 202 31.91 35.13 11.44
N ASP A 203 32.53 35.87 12.37
CA ASP A 203 31.84 36.43 13.56
C ASP A 203 30.64 37.33 13.19
N TYR A 204 30.73 38.07 12.08
CA TYR A 204 29.64 38.92 11.61
C TYR A 204 28.50 38.07 11.03
N LEU A 205 28.83 36.98 10.34
CA LEU A 205 27.86 36.06 9.76
C LEU A 205 27.14 35.22 10.83
N ASP A 206 27.85 34.85 11.90
CA ASP A 206 27.24 34.24 13.09
C ASP A 206 26.25 35.20 13.76
N CYS A 207 26.57 36.50 13.81
CA CYS A 207 25.64 37.53 14.29
C CYS A 207 24.41 37.66 13.39
N LEU A 208 24.62 37.70 12.06
CA LEU A 208 23.54 37.74 11.07
C LEU A 208 22.62 36.52 11.21
N GLY A 209 23.18 35.32 11.41
CA GLY A 209 22.42 34.10 11.67
C GLY A 209 21.51 34.22 12.89
N LYS A 210 21.99 34.84 13.98
CA LYS A 210 21.19 35.09 15.19
C LYS A 210 20.06 36.09 14.95
N GLN A 211 20.24 37.06 14.06
CA GLN A 211 19.22 38.05 13.71
C GLN A 211 18.26 37.59 12.61
N ALA A 212 18.57 36.48 11.92
CA ALA A 212 17.81 36.00 10.78
C ALA A 212 16.32 35.74 11.09
N GLU A 213 16.00 35.26 12.29
CA GLU A 213 14.62 34.99 12.69
C GLU A 213 13.79 36.28 12.88
N ALA A 214 14.42 37.33 13.42
CA ALA A 214 13.78 38.63 13.64
C ALA A 214 13.66 39.44 12.36
N LEU A 215 14.69 39.41 11.51
CA LEU A 215 14.75 40.18 10.27
C LEU A 215 14.03 39.50 9.09
N ARG A 216 13.86 38.18 9.13
CA ARG A 216 13.27 37.37 8.06
C ARG A 216 13.81 37.73 6.68
N PRO A 217 15.13 37.55 6.43
CA PRO A 217 15.77 37.94 5.18
C PRO A 217 15.10 37.34 3.94
N PHE A 218 14.62 36.10 4.06
CA PHE A 218 13.92 35.35 3.01
C PHE A 218 12.39 35.49 3.05
N GLY A 219 11.84 36.43 3.83
CA GLY A 219 10.40 36.57 4.05
C GLY A 219 9.80 35.38 4.81
N GLU A 220 8.55 35.03 4.48
CA GLU A 220 7.82 33.92 5.10
C GLU A 220 8.15 32.55 4.47
N SER A 221 8.82 32.52 3.32
CA SER A 221 9.05 31.30 2.53
C SER A 221 9.73 30.17 3.31
N PRO A 222 10.79 30.40 4.12
CA PRO A 222 11.38 29.33 4.95
C PRO A 222 10.39 28.71 5.94
N ARG A 223 9.54 29.54 6.57
CA ARG A 223 8.57 29.11 7.57
C ARG A 223 7.43 28.33 6.93
N GLU A 224 6.86 28.85 5.84
CA GLU A 224 5.78 28.19 5.11
C GLU A 224 6.26 26.87 4.50
N LEU A 225 7.45 26.85 3.87
CA LEU A 225 8.03 25.63 3.34
C LEU A 225 8.23 24.59 4.43
N ARG A 226 8.77 24.97 5.60
CA ARG A 226 8.96 24.03 6.73
C ARG A 226 7.64 23.41 7.18
N LEU A 227 6.60 24.22 7.41
CA LEU A 227 5.31 23.74 7.91
C LEU A 227 4.61 22.84 6.88
N ARG A 228 4.62 23.25 5.61
CA ARG A 228 3.95 22.53 4.53
C ARG A 228 4.69 21.27 4.13
N ALA A 229 6.01 21.36 3.93
CA ALA A 229 6.84 20.21 3.56
C ALA A 229 6.79 19.13 4.63
N THR A 230 6.94 19.48 5.91
CA THR A 230 6.88 18.48 6.99
C THR A 230 5.58 17.67 6.96
N ARG A 231 4.42 18.34 6.83
CA ARG A 231 3.13 17.66 6.74
C ARG A 231 3.00 16.83 5.45
N ALA A 232 3.39 17.41 4.32
CA ALA A 232 3.31 16.78 3.00
C ALA A 232 4.15 15.51 2.91
N PHE A 233 5.43 15.60 3.26
CA PHE A 233 6.35 14.46 3.19
C PHE A 233 6.01 13.38 4.20
N VAL A 234 5.58 13.74 5.43
CA VAL A 234 5.12 12.75 6.41
C VAL A 234 3.88 12.02 5.90
N ALA A 235 2.91 12.73 5.31
CA ALA A 235 1.72 12.10 4.74
C ALA A 235 2.07 11.13 3.60
N ALA A 236 2.85 11.58 2.61
CA ALA A 236 3.27 10.77 1.48
C ALA A 236 4.07 9.53 1.92
N ARG A 237 5.08 9.74 2.79
CA ARG A 237 5.91 8.66 3.35
C ARG A 237 5.09 7.67 4.14
N SER A 238 4.23 8.13 5.05
CA SER A 238 3.42 7.26 5.91
C SER A 238 2.46 6.41 5.10
N PHE A 239 1.90 6.95 4.02
CA PHE A 239 1.00 6.22 3.13
C PHE A 239 1.73 5.10 2.37
N VAL A 240 2.89 5.41 1.78
CA VAL A 240 3.73 4.42 1.08
C VAL A 240 4.23 3.34 2.05
N GLN A 241 4.66 3.73 3.25
CA GLN A 241 5.02 2.79 4.31
C GLN A 241 3.84 1.92 4.75
N GLY A 242 2.63 2.49 4.86
CA GLY A 242 1.40 1.75 5.16
C GLY A 242 1.10 0.67 4.12
N LEU A 243 1.22 0.99 2.82
CA LEU A 243 1.08 0.01 1.74
C LEU A 243 2.15 -1.09 1.82
N GLY A 244 3.39 -0.73 2.15
CA GLY A 244 4.48 -1.69 2.36
C GLY A 244 4.19 -2.65 3.51
N VAL A 245 3.78 -2.12 4.67
CA VAL A 245 3.39 -2.92 5.84
C VAL A 245 2.21 -3.82 5.53
N ALA A 246 1.16 -3.30 4.86
CA ALA A 246 0.01 -4.10 4.45
C ALA A 246 0.43 -5.28 3.55
N SER A 247 1.29 -5.03 2.56
CA SER A 247 1.82 -6.05 1.66
C SER A 247 2.62 -7.12 2.43
N ASP A 248 3.48 -6.71 3.36
CA ASP A 248 4.28 -7.61 4.18
C ASP A 248 3.42 -8.45 5.15
N VAL A 249 2.38 -7.87 5.73
CA VAL A 249 1.41 -8.59 6.57
C VAL A 249 0.73 -9.69 5.75
N VAL A 250 0.17 -9.34 4.58
CA VAL A 250 -0.47 -10.34 3.69
C VAL A 250 0.51 -11.45 3.32
N ARG A 251 1.76 -11.10 2.98
CA ARG A 251 2.82 -12.06 2.67
C ARG A 251 3.14 -13.01 3.81
N LYS A 252 3.22 -12.52 5.05
CA LYS A 252 3.51 -13.35 6.23
C LYS A 252 2.31 -14.23 6.60
N VAL A 253 1.10 -13.69 6.54
CA VAL A 253 -0.14 -14.42 6.87
C VAL A 253 -0.38 -15.58 5.90
N ALA A 254 -0.04 -15.41 4.61
CA ALA A 254 -0.16 -16.44 3.60
C ALA A 254 0.75 -17.67 3.84
N GLN A 255 1.75 -17.55 4.70
CA GLN A 255 2.67 -18.64 5.04
C GLN A 255 2.20 -19.45 6.26
N VAL A 256 1.12 -19.03 6.94
CA VAL A 256 0.58 -19.75 8.10
C VAL A 256 -0.05 -21.07 7.64
N PRO A 257 0.43 -22.23 8.10
CA PRO A 257 -0.09 -23.52 7.69
C PRO A 257 -1.49 -23.78 8.27
N LEU A 258 -2.29 -24.59 7.57
CA LEU A 258 -3.57 -25.07 8.08
C LEU A 258 -3.33 -26.10 9.20
N GLY A 259 -4.10 -25.98 10.28
CA GLY A 259 -4.06 -26.95 11.38
C GLY A 259 -4.63 -28.33 10.98
N PRO A 260 -4.27 -29.39 11.72
CA PRO A 260 -4.75 -30.75 11.44
C PRO A 260 -6.29 -30.86 11.57
N GLU A 261 -6.89 -30.12 12.51
CA GLU A 261 -8.34 -30.02 12.65
C GLU A 261 -9.04 -29.45 11.41
N CYS A 262 -8.44 -28.43 10.81
CA CYS A 262 -8.94 -27.86 9.56
C CYS A 262 -8.85 -28.89 8.43
N SER A 263 -7.72 -29.59 8.30
CA SER A 263 -7.57 -30.64 7.28
C SER A 263 -8.65 -31.73 7.40
N ARG A 264 -8.96 -32.16 8.62
CA ARG A 264 -10.07 -33.12 8.87
C ARG A 264 -11.43 -32.54 8.49
N ALA A 265 -11.71 -31.30 8.88
CA ALA A 265 -12.97 -30.63 8.58
C ALA A 265 -13.18 -30.40 7.07
N VAL A 266 -12.12 -30.05 6.34
CA VAL A 266 -12.16 -29.82 4.90
C VAL A 266 -12.27 -31.13 4.12
N MET A 267 -11.59 -32.20 4.56
CA MET A 267 -11.80 -33.55 4.04
C MET A 267 -13.27 -33.97 4.18
N LYS A 268 -13.85 -33.74 5.36
CA LYS A 268 -15.27 -34.00 5.63
C LYS A 268 -16.21 -33.18 4.76
N LEU A 269 -15.84 -31.94 4.47
CA LEU A 269 -16.61 -31.03 3.63
C LEU A 269 -16.61 -31.45 2.15
N VAL A 270 -15.46 -31.86 1.61
CA VAL A 270 -15.26 -32.02 0.16
C VAL A 270 -15.39 -33.47 -0.31
N TYR A 271 -14.70 -34.41 0.35
CA TYR A 271 -14.54 -35.76 -0.19
C TYR A 271 -15.32 -36.86 0.55
N CYS A 272 -15.84 -36.63 1.76
CA CYS A 272 -16.66 -37.65 2.41
C CYS A 272 -17.96 -37.95 1.65
N ALA A 273 -18.50 -37.02 0.86
CA ALA A 273 -19.60 -37.31 -0.06
C ALA A 273 -19.24 -38.40 -1.10
N HIS A 274 -17.99 -38.39 -1.58
CA HIS A 274 -17.49 -39.41 -2.51
C HIS A 274 -17.35 -40.77 -1.81
N CYS A 275 -16.81 -40.77 -0.60
CA CYS A 275 -16.67 -42.00 0.19
C CYS A 275 -18.03 -42.62 0.58
N LEU A 276 -19.05 -41.80 0.83
CA LEU A 276 -20.41 -42.25 1.18
C LEU A 276 -21.28 -42.60 -0.04
N GLY A 277 -20.71 -42.66 -1.25
CA GLY A 277 -21.44 -43.08 -2.46
C GLY A 277 -22.31 -41.99 -3.09
N VAL A 278 -22.13 -40.73 -2.72
CA VAL A 278 -22.85 -39.57 -3.27
C VAL A 278 -21.90 -38.52 -3.87
N PRO A 279 -21.03 -38.88 -4.83
CA PRO A 279 -19.99 -37.99 -5.37
C PRO A 279 -20.54 -36.73 -6.08
N GLY A 280 -21.79 -36.75 -6.54
CA GLY A 280 -22.44 -35.59 -7.16
C GLY A 280 -22.98 -34.54 -6.16
N ALA A 281 -23.00 -34.86 -4.86
CA ALA A 281 -23.53 -33.96 -3.84
C ALA A 281 -22.52 -32.85 -3.52
N ARG A 282 -22.94 -31.59 -3.66
CA ARG A 282 -22.14 -30.41 -3.28
C ARG A 282 -22.37 -30.05 -1.81
N PRO A 283 -21.35 -29.52 -1.12
CA PRO A 283 -21.52 -29.04 0.25
C PRO A 283 -22.49 -27.85 0.29
N CYS A 284 -23.29 -27.78 1.35
CA CYS A 284 -24.16 -26.63 1.60
C CYS A 284 -23.32 -25.36 1.82
N PRO A 285 -23.74 -24.18 1.31
CA PRO A 285 -22.98 -22.94 1.47
C PRO A 285 -22.66 -22.58 2.93
N ASP A 286 -23.64 -22.71 3.83
CA ASP A 286 -23.44 -22.41 5.25
C ASP A 286 -22.50 -23.40 5.94
N TYR A 287 -22.56 -24.68 5.54
CA TYR A 287 -21.64 -25.69 6.04
C TYR A 287 -20.19 -25.38 5.62
N CYS A 288 -19.99 -25.05 4.34
CA CYS A 288 -18.69 -24.62 3.83
C CYS A 288 -18.17 -23.38 4.57
N ARG A 289 -19.02 -22.36 4.76
CA ARG A 289 -18.65 -21.13 5.49
C ARG A 289 -18.24 -21.42 6.93
N ASN A 290 -18.94 -22.32 7.62
CA ASN A 290 -18.61 -22.68 9.00
C ASN A 290 -17.26 -23.41 9.11
N VAL A 291 -16.98 -24.34 8.20
CA VAL A 291 -15.68 -25.03 8.13
C VAL A 291 -14.56 -24.03 7.86
N LEU A 292 -14.71 -23.15 6.87
CA LEU A 292 -13.69 -22.17 6.52
C LEU A 292 -13.48 -21.12 7.61
N LYS A 293 -14.53 -20.69 8.32
CA LYS A 293 -14.39 -19.82 9.50
C LYS A 293 -13.55 -20.47 10.59
N GLY A 294 -13.76 -21.76 10.86
CA GLY A 294 -12.94 -22.50 11.82
C GLY A 294 -11.48 -22.62 11.38
N CYS A 295 -11.26 -22.92 10.10
CA CYS A 295 -9.92 -23.00 9.50
C CYS A 295 -9.15 -21.67 9.52
N LEU A 296 -9.84 -20.56 9.32
CA LEU A 296 -9.25 -19.23 9.14
C LEU A 296 -9.45 -18.30 10.34
N ALA A 297 -9.69 -18.86 11.53
CA ALA A 297 -9.97 -18.08 12.74
C ALA A 297 -8.81 -17.12 13.08
N ASN A 298 -7.57 -17.63 13.08
CA ASN A 298 -6.38 -16.82 13.38
C ASN A 298 -6.18 -15.68 12.37
N GLN A 299 -6.50 -15.91 11.09
CA GLN A 299 -6.46 -14.89 10.06
C GLN A 299 -7.59 -13.88 10.22
N ALA A 300 -8.74 -14.31 10.74
CA ALA A 300 -9.90 -13.45 10.98
C ALA A 300 -9.67 -12.47 12.14
N ASP A 301 -8.80 -12.80 13.10
CA ASP A 301 -8.41 -11.91 14.21
C ASP A 301 -7.73 -10.62 13.73
N LEU A 302 -7.11 -10.64 12.55
CA LEU A 302 -6.48 -9.47 11.94
C LEU A 302 -7.48 -8.44 11.40
N ASP A 303 -8.78 -8.78 11.29
CA ASP A 303 -9.78 -7.92 10.61
C ASP A 303 -9.93 -6.55 11.26
N ALA A 304 -9.83 -6.45 12.59
CA ALA A 304 -9.94 -5.17 13.29
C ALA A 304 -8.77 -4.23 12.94
N GLU A 305 -7.53 -4.70 13.13
CA GLU A 305 -6.34 -3.88 12.85
C GLU A 305 -6.12 -3.65 11.36
N TRP A 306 -6.50 -4.60 10.52
CA TRP A 306 -6.49 -4.43 9.06
C TRP A 306 -7.43 -3.30 8.62
N ARG A 307 -8.63 -3.22 9.19
CA ARG A 307 -9.56 -2.11 8.94
C ARG A 307 -9.00 -0.79 9.46
N ASN A 308 -8.50 -0.75 10.70
CA ASN A 308 -7.90 0.45 11.28
C ASN A 308 -6.76 1.01 10.40
N LEU A 309 -5.90 0.13 9.88
CA LEU A 309 -4.83 0.50 8.96
C LEU A 309 -5.40 1.08 7.66
N LEU A 310 -6.32 0.38 7.00
CA LEU A 310 -6.90 0.84 5.73
C LEU A 310 -7.66 2.17 5.89
N ASP A 311 -8.44 2.31 6.96
CA ASP A 311 -9.19 3.54 7.26
C ASP A 311 -8.24 4.72 7.50
N SER A 312 -7.15 4.49 8.25
CA SER A 312 -6.11 5.49 8.47
C SER A 312 -5.40 5.87 7.16
N MET A 313 -5.13 4.89 6.29
CA MET A 313 -4.51 5.15 4.99
C MET A 313 -5.42 5.97 4.10
N VAL A 314 -6.72 5.67 4.06
CA VAL A 314 -7.70 6.49 3.33
C VAL A 314 -7.73 7.91 3.88
N LEU A 315 -7.74 8.08 5.21
CA LEU A 315 -7.73 9.41 5.84
C LEU A 315 -6.47 10.22 5.50
N VAL A 316 -5.31 9.58 5.36
CA VAL A 316 -4.07 10.27 4.96
C VAL A 316 -4.17 10.83 3.54
N THR A 317 -4.95 10.21 2.64
CA THR A 317 -5.12 10.71 1.26
C THR A 317 -5.79 12.08 1.19
N ASP A 318 -6.57 12.47 2.20
CA ASP A 318 -7.13 13.82 2.29
C ASP A 318 -6.04 14.90 2.39
N LYS A 319 -4.83 14.53 2.81
CA LYS A 319 -3.66 15.42 2.89
C LYS A 319 -2.88 15.51 1.57
N PHE A 320 -3.25 14.77 0.53
CA PHE A 320 -2.55 14.81 -0.75
C PHE A 320 -3.03 15.97 -1.63
N TRP A 321 -4.33 16.27 -1.53
CA TRP A 321 -5.00 17.22 -2.42
C TRP A 321 -5.04 18.63 -1.87
N GLY A 322 -5.22 19.59 -2.79
CA GLY A 322 -5.39 21.01 -2.49
C GLY A 322 -4.08 21.82 -2.50
N PRO A 323 -4.17 23.15 -2.30
CA PRO A 323 -3.03 24.06 -2.43
C PRO A 323 -1.97 23.92 -1.33
N SER A 324 -2.26 23.14 -0.29
CA SER A 324 -1.30 22.74 0.75
C SER A 324 -1.18 21.22 0.87
N GLY A 325 -1.69 20.50 -0.14
CA GLY A 325 -1.62 19.05 -0.23
C GLY A 325 -0.22 18.57 -0.59
N ALA A 326 0.06 17.30 -0.31
CA ALA A 326 1.36 16.70 -0.54
C ALA A 326 1.83 16.83 -2.00
N GLU A 327 0.95 16.61 -2.98
CA GLU A 327 1.31 16.73 -4.40
C GLU A 327 1.76 18.14 -4.77
N SER A 328 0.99 19.14 -4.33
CA SER A 328 1.29 20.54 -4.60
C SER A 328 2.59 20.95 -3.93
N VAL A 329 2.79 20.64 -2.65
CA VAL A 329 3.98 21.07 -1.90
C VAL A 329 5.24 20.40 -2.40
N ILE A 330 5.21 19.07 -2.62
CA ILE A 330 6.36 18.30 -3.09
C ILE A 330 6.75 18.71 -4.50
N GLY A 331 5.77 18.97 -5.38
CA GLY A 331 6.00 19.42 -6.75
C GLY A 331 6.38 20.89 -6.90
N SER A 332 6.20 21.73 -5.86
CA SER A 332 6.42 23.19 -5.93
C SER A 332 7.52 23.70 -5.00
N VAL A 333 8.39 22.84 -4.48
CA VAL A 333 9.52 23.25 -3.60
C VAL A 333 10.36 24.34 -4.27
N HIS A 334 10.59 24.23 -5.58
CA HIS A 334 11.33 25.24 -6.35
C HIS A 334 10.68 26.63 -6.33
N MET A 335 9.36 26.74 -6.26
CA MET A 335 8.67 28.03 -6.19
C MET A 335 8.96 28.74 -4.87
N TRP A 336 8.93 28.02 -3.75
CA TRP A 336 9.27 28.57 -2.43
C TRP A 336 10.73 29.03 -2.36
N LEU A 337 11.63 28.29 -2.99
CA LEU A 337 13.04 28.65 -3.09
C LEU A 337 13.24 29.92 -3.93
N ALA A 338 12.51 30.05 -5.05
CA ALA A 338 12.56 31.25 -5.89
C ALA A 338 12.00 32.48 -5.18
N GLU A 339 10.86 32.34 -4.50
CA GLU A 339 10.24 33.40 -3.71
C GLU A 339 11.18 33.86 -2.58
N ALA A 340 11.85 32.92 -1.89
CA ALA A 340 12.82 33.25 -0.86
C ALA A 340 13.99 34.08 -1.39
N ILE A 341 14.60 33.66 -2.52
CA ILE A 341 15.72 34.39 -3.12
C ILE A 341 15.27 35.79 -3.56
N SER A 342 14.08 35.90 -4.16
CA SER A 342 13.50 37.18 -4.58
C SER A 342 13.29 38.10 -3.37
N ALA A 343 12.72 37.58 -2.28
CA ALA A 343 12.53 38.33 -1.04
C ALA A 343 13.86 38.81 -0.44
N LEU A 344 14.93 38.00 -0.52
CA LEU A 344 16.26 38.43 -0.08
C LEU A 344 16.82 39.55 -0.95
N GLN A 345 16.63 39.48 -2.27
CA GLN A 345 17.07 40.53 -3.19
C GLN A 345 16.34 41.85 -2.91
N ASP A 346 15.02 41.80 -2.71
CA ASP A 346 14.20 42.97 -2.39
C ASP A 346 14.55 43.56 -1.01
N ASN A 347 14.86 42.71 -0.04
CA ASN A 347 15.20 43.14 1.32
C ASN A 347 16.66 43.56 1.50
N LYS A 348 17.52 43.42 0.47
CA LYS A 348 18.98 43.61 0.56
C LYS A 348 19.38 44.90 1.31
N ASP A 349 18.87 46.04 0.87
CA ASP A 349 19.27 47.33 1.43
C ASP A 349 18.78 47.51 2.87
N THR A 350 17.56 47.03 3.16
CA THR A 350 17.00 47.07 4.52
C THR A 350 17.72 46.14 5.48
N LEU A 351 18.20 44.99 5.00
CA LEU A 351 18.97 44.04 5.79
C LEU A 351 20.34 44.65 6.12
N THR A 352 21.01 45.22 5.12
CA THR A 352 22.32 45.86 5.26
C THR A 352 22.29 47.07 6.20
N ALA A 353 21.15 47.77 6.30
CA ALA A 353 21.00 48.90 7.20
C ALA A 353 20.73 48.49 8.67
N LYS A 354 20.24 47.27 8.90
CA LYS A 354 19.82 46.77 10.23
C LYS A 354 20.82 45.81 10.88
N VAL A 355 21.69 45.21 10.09
CA VAL A 355 22.76 44.29 10.51
C VAL A 355 24.08 45.04 10.43
#